data_AF-A0A1G4J2A7-F1
#
_entry.id   AF-A0A1G4J2A7-F1
#
_cell.length_a   1.000
_cell.length_b   1.000
_cell.length_c   1.000
_cell.angle_alpha   90.00
_cell.angle_beta   90.00
_cell.angle_gamma   90.00
#
_symmetry.space_group_name_H-M   'P 1'
#
loop_
_entity.id
_entity.type
_entity.pdbx_description
1 polymer ?
#
loop_
_entity_poly.entity_id
_entity_poly.type
_entity_poly.pdbx_seq_one_letter_code
_entity_poly.pdbx_strand_id
1 'polypeptide(L)'
;MSNDPFVDYSQLLAHLLTEQGELNDGVVSFLYHLFPGELFVRAMSLLDSRDMFIYMFERPHTSCRHSESTVTEPDQTTEMITVHSKRGQAPKKRPNESSEDLNSKVMISHSQTTTAQAREAEEELYRDKKDNSITPKTTNLLCDQSNAAISAQQEPATSRKRDPIKALYDIPQTVVSRLVVKQDTPQSLPICVDLDRWFCSCDEYNAQFLENILQNADPDAQEHIPLYSRAIQELNPTTTPLRSDRFARLPTLNNKFQRYFRHELAMCPHLLAFAILLQTSPRTLAYFTQINASVYLITVQNLDEWLNLHLNVVH
;
A
#
# COMPACT_ATOMS: atom_id res chain seq x y z
N MET A 1 -19.12 -30.06 0.29
CA MET A 1 -17.96 -29.52 -0.44
C MET A 1 -18.48 -28.96 -1.75
N SER A 2 -18.78 -27.67 -1.77
CA SER A 2 -19.14 -26.96 -3.00
C SER A 2 -17.92 -27.02 -3.91
N ASN A 3 -18.03 -27.73 -5.03
CA ASN A 3 -17.05 -27.72 -6.11
C ASN A 3 -17.13 -26.37 -6.83
N ASP A 4 -16.81 -25.28 -6.14
CA ASP A 4 -16.63 -24.02 -6.84
C ASP A 4 -15.40 -24.15 -7.74
N PRO A 5 -15.55 -23.89 -9.04
CA PRO A 5 -14.43 -23.95 -9.97
C PRO A 5 -13.38 -22.93 -9.51
N PHE A 6 -12.19 -23.42 -9.20
CA PHE A 6 -11.06 -22.55 -8.89
C PHE A 6 -10.68 -21.73 -10.13
N VAL A 7 -10.71 -20.41 -9.99
CA VAL A 7 -10.23 -19.46 -11.00
C VAL A 7 -8.88 -18.92 -10.54
N ASP A 8 -7.85 -19.03 -11.38
CA ASP A 8 -6.56 -18.38 -11.14
C ASP A 8 -6.65 -16.91 -11.60
N TYR A 9 -6.86 -16.01 -10.64
CA TYR A 9 -7.06 -14.59 -10.93
C TYR A 9 -5.78 -13.93 -11.43
N SER A 10 -4.61 -14.29 -10.90
CA SER A 10 -3.34 -13.80 -11.40
C SER A 10 -3.14 -14.09 -12.88
N GLN A 11 -3.44 -15.31 -13.33
CA GLN A 11 -3.32 -15.68 -14.73
C GLN A 11 -4.38 -14.99 -15.59
N LEU A 12 -5.64 -14.94 -15.13
CA LEU A 12 -6.71 -14.28 -15.87
C LEU A 12 -6.42 -12.79 -16.08
N LEU A 13 -6.07 -12.07 -15.00
CA LEU A 13 -5.78 -10.64 -15.04
C LEU A 13 -4.47 -10.34 -15.78
N ALA A 14 -3.54 -11.29 -15.91
CA ALA A 14 -2.36 -11.12 -16.76
C ALA A 14 -2.72 -11.03 -18.26
N HIS A 15 -3.85 -11.62 -18.68
CA HIS A 15 -4.35 -11.50 -20.05
C HIS A 15 -5.12 -10.20 -20.31
N LEU A 16 -5.20 -9.30 -19.32
CA LEU A 16 -5.76 -7.96 -19.51
C LEU A 16 -5.04 -7.19 -20.62
N LEU A 17 -3.75 -7.48 -20.83
CA LEU A 17 -2.97 -6.96 -21.95
C LEU A 17 -2.75 -8.04 -23.01
N THR A 18 -2.94 -7.67 -24.27
CA THR A 18 -2.59 -8.50 -25.43
C THR A 18 -1.07 -8.66 -25.56
N GLU A 19 -0.62 -9.58 -26.42
CA GLU A 19 0.80 -9.72 -26.74
C GLU A 19 1.43 -8.45 -27.31
N GLN A 20 0.60 -7.57 -27.90
CA GLN A 20 0.97 -6.28 -28.48
C GLN A 20 1.01 -5.15 -27.45
N GLY A 21 0.48 -5.36 -26.25
CA GLY A 21 0.51 -4.39 -25.15
C GLY A 21 -0.68 -3.46 -25.12
N GLU A 22 -1.74 -3.80 -25.84
CA GLU A 22 -3.03 -3.11 -25.81
C GLU A 22 -3.96 -3.81 -24.82
N LEU A 23 -4.99 -3.10 -24.35
CA LEU A 23 -6.04 -3.71 -23.52
C LEU A 23 -6.81 -4.75 -24.33
N ASN A 24 -7.03 -5.91 -23.74
CA ASN A 24 -7.78 -6.99 -24.36
C ASN A 24 -9.27 -6.83 -24.06
N ASP A 25 -10.02 -6.25 -25.01
CA ASP A 25 -11.46 -5.98 -24.87
C ASP A 25 -12.29 -7.22 -24.51
N GLY A 26 -11.90 -8.40 -25.01
CA GLY A 26 -12.58 -9.65 -24.68
C GLY A 26 -12.43 -10.03 -23.21
N VAL A 27 -11.21 -9.89 -22.68
CA VAL A 27 -10.92 -10.14 -21.25
C VAL A 27 -11.55 -9.06 -20.38
N VAL A 28 -11.47 -7.79 -20.78
CA VAL A 28 -12.13 -6.66 -20.10
C VAL A 28 -13.64 -6.90 -19.98
N SER A 29 -14.29 -7.29 -21.07
CA SER A 29 -15.73 -7.62 -21.08
C SER A 29 -16.07 -8.77 -20.13
N PHE A 30 -15.24 -9.81 -20.08
CA PHE A 30 -15.42 -10.91 -19.14
C PHE A 30 -15.25 -10.46 -17.67
N LEU A 31 -14.23 -9.67 -17.38
CA LEU A 31 -13.92 -9.18 -16.04
C LEU A 31 -15.01 -8.25 -15.48
N TYR A 32 -15.72 -7.50 -16.33
CA TYR A 32 -16.90 -6.73 -15.93
C TYR A 32 -18.02 -7.58 -15.33
N HIS A 33 -18.18 -8.82 -15.81
CA HIS A 33 -19.21 -9.73 -15.32
C HIS A 33 -18.72 -10.58 -14.14
N LEU A 34 -17.40 -10.73 -13.99
CA LEU A 34 -16.79 -11.56 -12.94
C LEU A 34 -16.81 -10.87 -11.56
N PHE A 35 -16.56 -9.56 -11.51
CA PHE A 35 -16.50 -8.83 -10.24
C PHE A 35 -17.82 -8.10 -9.94
N PRO A 36 -18.41 -8.29 -8.75
CA PRO A 36 -19.70 -7.69 -8.40
C PRO A 36 -19.59 -6.17 -8.17
N GLY A 37 -20.73 -5.48 -8.13
CA GLY A 37 -20.82 -4.08 -7.68
C GLY A 37 -19.96 -3.10 -8.48
N GLU A 38 -19.83 -3.34 -9.79
CA GLU A 38 -19.01 -2.52 -10.70
C GLU A 38 -17.54 -2.38 -10.25
N LEU A 39 -17.04 -3.29 -9.41
CA LEU A 39 -15.71 -3.20 -8.81
C LEU A 39 -14.63 -3.09 -9.88
N PHE A 40 -14.74 -3.87 -10.94
CA PHE A 40 -13.76 -3.85 -12.04
C PHE A 40 -13.79 -2.52 -12.81
N VAL A 41 -14.97 -1.95 -13.09
CA VAL A 41 -15.10 -0.63 -13.72
C VAL A 41 -14.41 0.42 -12.87
N ARG A 42 -14.72 0.45 -11.57
CA ARG A 42 -14.15 1.43 -10.64
C ARG A 42 -12.64 1.28 -10.50
N ALA A 43 -12.12 0.05 -10.47
CA ALA A 43 -10.70 -0.22 -10.45
C ALA A 43 -9.98 0.24 -11.73
N MET A 44 -10.57 0.01 -12.90
CA MET A 44 -10.02 0.49 -14.18
C MET A 44 -10.05 2.02 -14.27
N SER A 45 -11.15 2.67 -13.85
CA SER A 45 -11.22 4.13 -13.77
C SER A 45 -10.13 4.70 -12.86
N LEU A 46 -9.83 4.03 -11.75
CA LEU A 46 -8.76 4.43 -10.83
C LEU A 46 -7.37 4.26 -11.45
N LEU A 47 -7.16 3.18 -12.20
CA LEU A 47 -5.91 2.96 -12.94
C LEU A 47 -5.65 4.05 -13.98
N ASP A 48 -6.69 4.70 -14.50
CA ASP A 48 -6.58 5.79 -15.47
C ASP A 48 -6.65 7.20 -14.85
N SER A 49 -6.97 7.32 -13.56
CA SER A 49 -7.26 8.62 -12.93
C SER A 49 -6.04 9.50 -12.66
N ARG A 50 -4.83 8.93 -12.65
CA ARG A 50 -3.57 9.58 -12.23
C ARG A 50 -3.48 9.89 -10.73
N ASP A 51 -4.24 9.17 -9.92
CA ASP A 51 -4.20 9.33 -8.46
C ASP A 51 -3.52 8.17 -7.72
N MET A 52 -3.03 7.18 -8.45
CA MET A 52 -2.35 6.01 -7.86
C MET A 52 -0.83 6.22 -7.80
N PHE A 53 -0.28 6.01 -6.60
CA PHE A 53 1.14 6.15 -6.30
C PHE A 53 1.68 4.87 -5.66
N ILE A 54 2.85 4.44 -6.14
CA ILE A 54 3.64 3.35 -5.56
C ILE A 54 4.97 3.97 -5.12
N TYR A 55 5.11 4.20 -3.82
CA TYR A 55 6.37 4.65 -3.24
C TYR A 55 7.24 3.44 -2.91
N MET A 56 8.49 3.46 -3.34
CA MET A 56 9.48 2.42 -3.05
C MET A 56 10.60 2.99 -2.21
N PHE A 57 10.88 2.36 -1.07
CA PHE A 57 12.06 2.64 -0.28
C PHE A 57 13.07 1.51 -0.45
N GLU A 58 14.18 1.82 -1.12
CA GLU A 58 15.31 0.91 -1.23
C GLU A 58 16.15 1.03 0.04
N ARG A 59 16.14 -0.02 0.88
CA ARG A 59 17.03 -0.02 2.04
C ARG A 59 18.47 -0.07 1.53
N PRO A 60 19.33 0.90 1.86
CA PRO A 60 20.74 0.77 1.53
C PRO A 60 21.28 -0.50 2.19
N HIS A 61 22.00 -1.34 1.42
CA HIS A 61 22.58 -2.61 1.88
C HIS A 61 23.62 -2.46 3.02
N THR A 62 23.84 -1.26 3.53
CA THR A 62 24.60 -1.04 4.75
C THR A 62 23.69 -1.29 5.93
N SER A 63 23.95 -2.38 6.66
CA SER A 63 23.43 -2.58 8.01
C SER A 63 23.49 -1.27 8.78
N CYS A 64 22.34 -0.63 8.98
CA CYS A 64 22.28 0.49 9.89
C CYS A 64 22.52 -0.11 11.27
N ARG A 65 23.75 0.07 11.79
CA ARG A 65 24.07 -0.19 13.19
C ARG A 65 23.31 0.86 14.00
N HIS A 66 22.00 0.69 14.13
CA HIS A 66 21.27 1.41 15.15
C HIS A 66 21.78 0.91 16.49
N SER A 67 22.25 1.87 17.27
CA SER A 67 22.66 1.77 18.66
C SER A 67 21.72 0.84 19.42
N GLU A 68 22.30 -0.07 20.21
CA GLU A 68 21.58 -1.00 21.07
C GLU A 68 20.43 -0.30 21.80
N SER A 69 19.22 -0.81 21.56
CA SER A 69 18.03 -0.43 22.31
C SER A 69 18.23 -0.84 23.77
N THR A 70 18.29 0.13 24.67
CA THR A 70 18.23 -0.12 26.11
C THR A 70 16.84 -0.63 26.45
N VAL A 71 16.79 -1.89 26.88
CA VAL A 71 15.63 -2.53 27.49
C VAL A 71 15.17 -1.67 28.68
N THR A 72 13.93 -1.16 28.62
CA THR A 72 13.25 -0.66 29.81
C THR A 72 12.61 -1.84 30.54
N GLU A 73 13.12 -2.13 31.73
CA GLU A 73 12.55 -3.09 32.68
C GLU A 73 11.07 -2.76 32.98
N PRO A 74 10.18 -3.75 33.08
CA PRO A 74 8.79 -3.53 33.47
C PRO A 74 8.67 -3.26 34.98
N ASP A 75 7.95 -2.20 35.34
CA ASP A 75 7.64 -1.81 36.72
C ASP A 75 7.07 -2.99 37.52
N GLN A 76 7.79 -3.41 38.56
CA GLN A 76 7.29 -4.34 39.54
C GLN A 76 6.51 -3.61 40.64
N THR A 77 5.31 -4.14 40.84
CA THR A 77 4.33 -3.92 41.92
C THR A 77 4.94 -3.57 43.28
N THR A 78 4.42 -2.47 43.83
CA THR A 78 4.61 -2.00 45.20
C THR A 78 4.05 -2.99 46.22
N GLU A 79 4.91 -3.61 47.04
CA GLU A 79 4.53 -4.04 48.40
C GLU A 79 5.68 -3.89 49.41
N MET A 80 5.32 -3.26 50.54
CA MET A 80 5.81 -3.39 51.91
C MET A 80 7.31 -3.23 52.21
N ILE A 81 7.68 -2.04 52.72
CA ILE A 81 8.63 -1.94 53.83
C ILE A 81 8.02 -1.11 54.97
N THR A 82 7.79 -1.84 56.06
CA THR A 82 7.43 -1.40 57.41
C THR A 82 8.50 -0.49 58.01
N VAL A 83 8.13 0.72 58.45
CA VAL A 83 8.89 1.45 59.48
C VAL A 83 7.93 2.07 60.49
N HIS A 84 8.00 1.59 61.73
CA HIS A 84 7.41 2.21 62.91
C HIS A 84 8.21 3.47 63.31
N SER A 85 7.55 4.60 63.60
CA SER A 85 7.47 5.14 64.97
C SER A 85 6.60 6.41 65.07
N LYS A 86 6.10 6.66 66.29
CA LYS A 86 4.91 7.42 66.70
C LYS A 86 5.07 8.94 66.78
N ARG A 87 3.99 9.67 66.48
CA ARG A 87 3.32 10.80 67.21
C ARG A 87 2.67 11.72 66.17
N GLY A 88 1.43 12.21 66.27
CA GLY A 88 0.36 12.16 67.25
C GLY A 88 -0.65 13.26 66.85
N GLN A 89 -1.95 13.00 67.09
CA GLN A 89 -3.10 13.94 66.99
C GLN A 89 -3.48 14.41 65.57
N ALA A 90 -4.71 14.75 65.20
CA ALA A 90 -6.10 14.43 65.56
C ALA A 90 -6.95 15.14 64.47
N PRO A 91 -8.22 14.77 64.22
CA PRO A 91 -8.85 14.84 62.90
C PRO A 91 -9.81 16.02 62.74
N LYS A 92 -10.26 16.33 61.50
CA LYS A 92 -11.69 16.60 61.17
C LYS A 92 -11.98 16.89 59.68
N LYS A 93 -12.97 16.12 59.18
CA LYS A 93 -14.13 16.48 58.34
C LYS A 93 -13.99 16.82 56.83
N ARG A 94 -14.54 15.90 56.03
CA ARG A 94 -15.26 16.08 54.75
C ARG A 94 -16.63 16.78 54.96
N PRO A 95 -17.51 16.91 53.94
CA PRO A 95 -17.49 17.80 52.76
C PRO A 95 -18.85 18.56 52.72
N ASN A 96 -19.42 18.80 51.52
CA ASN A 96 -20.71 19.44 51.18
C ASN A 96 -20.63 20.97 51.00
N GLU A 97 -21.31 21.61 50.06
CA GLU A 97 -22.36 21.24 49.07
C GLU A 97 -22.51 22.47 48.13
N SER A 98 -23.12 22.26 46.94
CA SER A 98 -24.07 23.14 46.20
C SER A 98 -23.76 24.66 46.08
N SER A 99 -24.10 25.42 45.03
CA SER A 99 -25.12 25.38 43.99
C SER A 99 -25.01 26.72 43.23
N GLU A 100 -25.59 26.75 42.04
CA GLU A 100 -26.26 27.91 41.42
C GLU A 100 -25.43 29.06 40.79
N ASP A 101 -25.62 29.15 39.46
CA ASP A 101 -26.07 30.31 38.69
C ASP A 101 -25.40 31.68 38.89
N LEU A 102 -24.89 32.24 37.78
CA LEU A 102 -25.51 33.41 37.13
C LEU A 102 -24.71 33.91 35.91
N ASN A 103 -25.41 33.91 34.78
CA ASN A 103 -25.41 34.86 33.66
C ASN A 103 -24.58 36.17 33.77
N SER A 104 -23.85 36.51 32.69
CA SER A 104 -23.74 37.86 32.07
C SER A 104 -22.71 37.82 30.93
N LYS A 105 -23.11 37.95 29.65
CA LYS A 105 -23.36 39.19 28.88
C LYS A 105 -22.21 40.19 28.91
N VAL A 106 -21.34 40.15 27.89
CA VAL A 106 -20.67 41.35 27.35
C VAL A 106 -20.47 41.19 25.83
N MET A 107 -21.12 42.07 25.08
CA MET A 107 -20.71 42.48 23.74
C MET A 107 -19.54 43.46 23.87
N ILE A 108 -18.47 43.29 23.09
CA ILE A 108 -17.70 44.42 22.57
C ILE A 108 -17.45 44.20 21.08
N SER A 109 -17.90 45.20 20.34
CA SER A 109 -17.75 45.42 18.91
C SER A 109 -16.45 46.16 18.58
N HIS A 110 -16.18 46.23 17.28
CA HIS A 110 -15.26 47.15 16.55
C HIS A 110 -13.85 46.60 16.30
N SER A 111 -13.18 46.87 15.18
CA SER A 111 -13.50 47.45 13.86
C SER A 111 -12.15 47.56 13.15
N GLN A 112 -12.10 47.22 11.85
CA GLN A 112 -11.21 47.83 10.81
C GLN A 112 -9.68 47.60 11.00
N THR A 113 -8.87 47.32 9.99
CA THR A 113 -8.59 48.22 8.86
C THR A 113 -7.69 47.50 7.84
N THR A 114 -7.86 47.94 6.60
CA THR A 114 -7.19 47.67 5.31
C THR A 114 -5.67 47.90 5.21
N THR A 115 -5.04 47.17 4.27
CA THR A 115 -3.98 47.59 3.30
C THR A 115 -3.76 46.41 2.34
N ALA A 116 -4.06 46.43 1.03
CA ALA A 116 -3.55 47.19 -0.12
C ALA A 116 -2.14 46.78 -0.63
N GLN A 117 -2.14 46.15 -1.82
CA GLN A 117 -1.20 46.25 -2.98
C GLN A 117 0.07 45.37 -3.10
N ALA A 118 0.11 44.56 -4.18
CA ALA A 118 1.09 44.54 -5.31
C ALA A 118 0.98 43.18 -6.06
N ARG A 119 0.35 43.09 -7.24
CA ARG A 119 0.88 43.20 -8.63
C ARG A 119 1.97 42.19 -9.02
N GLU A 120 1.67 41.31 -9.99
CA GLU A 120 2.34 41.22 -11.31
C GLU A 120 1.62 40.22 -12.25
N ALA A 121 1.57 40.55 -13.53
CA ALA A 121 1.00 39.80 -14.64
C ALA A 121 1.91 39.99 -15.88
N GLU A 122 1.72 39.11 -16.88
CA GLU A 122 2.20 39.19 -18.30
C GLU A 122 3.66 38.71 -18.55
N GLU A 123 4.07 38.05 -19.65
CA GLU A 123 3.48 37.77 -20.98
C GLU A 123 4.29 36.67 -21.74
N GLU A 124 3.77 36.24 -22.89
CA GLU A 124 4.20 35.16 -23.80
C GLU A 124 5.45 35.42 -24.70
N LEU A 125 5.84 34.35 -25.45
CA LEU A 125 6.15 34.34 -26.90
C LEU A 125 7.64 34.12 -27.33
N TYR A 126 7.96 32.95 -27.92
CA TYR A 126 8.44 32.82 -29.33
C TYR A 126 8.60 31.37 -29.85
N ARG A 127 8.56 31.28 -31.19
CA ARG A 127 8.38 30.14 -32.12
C ARG A 127 9.64 29.37 -32.53
N ASP A 128 9.46 28.05 -32.72
CA ASP A 128 9.54 27.24 -33.98
C ASP A 128 10.86 27.00 -34.78
N LYS A 129 10.97 25.74 -35.27
CA LYS A 129 11.78 25.12 -36.37
C LYS A 129 13.28 24.81 -36.18
N LYS A 130 13.68 23.54 -36.38
CA LYS A 130 13.92 22.91 -37.70
C LYS A 130 14.40 21.43 -37.62
N ASP A 131 13.96 20.66 -38.62
CA ASP A 131 14.34 19.27 -38.96
C ASP A 131 15.85 19.02 -39.17
N ASN A 132 16.29 17.79 -38.90
CA ASN A 132 16.90 16.96 -39.97
C ASN A 132 17.02 15.48 -39.58
N SER A 133 16.41 14.62 -40.40
CA SER A 133 16.70 13.20 -40.53
C SER A 133 18.09 12.97 -41.12
N ILE A 134 18.69 11.79 -40.89
CA ILE A 134 19.37 10.90 -41.87
C ILE A 134 20.10 9.78 -41.09
N THR A 135 19.51 8.59 -41.06
CA THR A 135 20.22 7.30 -41.24
C THR A 135 20.39 7.07 -42.76
N PRO A 136 21.15 6.10 -43.31
CA PRO A 136 21.69 4.85 -42.69
C PRO A 136 23.12 4.48 -43.15
N LYS A 137 23.68 3.37 -42.64
CA LYS A 137 24.42 2.39 -43.46
C LYS A 137 24.74 1.08 -42.72
N THR A 138 24.16 0.03 -43.29
CA THR A 138 24.37 -1.41 -43.14
C THR A 138 25.77 -1.84 -43.61
N THR A 139 26.41 -2.85 -42.98
CA THR A 139 27.01 -4.02 -43.67
C THR A 139 27.58 -5.09 -42.71
N ASN A 140 27.09 -6.33 -42.89
CA ASN A 140 27.79 -7.64 -43.01
C ASN A 140 28.67 -8.17 -41.84
N LEU A 141 28.34 -9.31 -41.21
CA LEU A 141 28.39 -10.75 -41.60
C LEU A 141 29.69 -11.48 -41.14
N LEU A 142 29.48 -12.49 -40.29
CA LEU A 142 30.11 -13.83 -40.19
C LEU A 142 31.53 -14.06 -39.62
N CYS A 143 31.58 -15.13 -38.79
CA CYS A 143 32.69 -16.00 -38.34
C CYS A 143 33.79 -15.37 -37.46
N ASP A 144 34.41 -16.03 -36.47
CA ASP A 144 34.51 -17.45 -36.17
C ASP A 144 34.96 -17.65 -34.70
N GLN A 145 34.85 -18.87 -34.22
CA GLN A 145 35.25 -19.33 -32.89
C GLN A 145 36.78 -19.36 -32.70
N SER A 146 37.28 -19.02 -31.50
CA SER A 146 38.42 -19.73 -30.88
C SER A 146 38.58 -19.42 -29.40
N ASN A 147 39.00 -20.44 -28.67
CA ASN A 147 39.07 -20.59 -27.21
C ASN A 147 40.18 -19.79 -26.49
N ALA A 148 39.93 -19.66 -25.18
CA ALA A 148 40.87 -19.79 -24.06
C ALA A 148 41.50 -18.53 -23.42
N ALA A 149 41.60 -18.64 -22.09
CA ALA A 149 42.45 -17.93 -21.12
C ALA A 149 41.91 -16.64 -20.48
N ILE A 150 41.27 -16.84 -19.32
CA ILE A 150 41.61 -16.24 -18.01
C ILE A 150 42.25 -14.85 -18.09
N SER A 151 41.45 -13.83 -17.80
CA SER A 151 41.91 -12.69 -17.01
C SER A 151 40.72 -12.11 -16.26
N ALA A 152 40.67 -12.42 -14.96
CA ALA A 152 39.73 -11.82 -14.02
C ALA A 152 40.11 -10.34 -13.86
N GLN A 153 39.60 -9.50 -14.74
CA GLN A 153 39.48 -8.08 -14.47
C GLN A 153 38.22 -7.88 -13.64
N GLN A 154 38.44 -7.58 -12.36
CA GLN A 154 37.46 -6.95 -11.50
C GLN A 154 36.95 -5.69 -12.20
N GLU A 155 35.74 -5.77 -12.75
CA GLU A 155 35.00 -4.56 -13.07
C GLU A 155 34.61 -3.87 -11.76
N PRO A 156 34.82 -2.55 -11.66
CA PRO A 156 34.43 -1.78 -10.50
C PRO A 156 32.91 -1.89 -10.34
N ALA A 157 32.46 -1.99 -9.09
CA ALA A 157 31.05 -2.00 -8.71
C ALA A 157 30.36 -0.70 -9.15
N THR A 158 30.00 -0.60 -10.43
CA THR A 158 29.01 0.35 -10.91
C THR A 158 27.70 -0.07 -10.26
N SER A 159 27.09 0.84 -9.49
CA SER A 159 25.77 0.68 -8.91
C SER A 159 24.78 0.27 -10.01
N ARG A 160 24.51 -1.04 -10.12
CA ARG A 160 23.47 -1.54 -11.02
C ARG A 160 22.15 -1.00 -10.48
N LYS A 161 21.65 0.09 -11.07
CA LYS A 161 20.28 0.55 -10.83
C LYS A 161 19.35 -0.62 -11.11
N ARG A 162 18.79 -1.20 -10.05
CA ARG A 162 17.83 -2.29 -10.18
C ARG A 162 16.59 -1.74 -10.86
N ASP A 163 16.08 -2.46 -11.85
CA ASP A 163 14.82 -2.09 -12.50
C ASP A 163 13.70 -2.09 -11.44
N PRO A 164 13.07 -0.94 -11.15
CA PRO A 164 12.15 -0.81 -10.01
C PRO A 164 10.91 -1.70 -10.18
N ILE A 165 10.49 -1.96 -11.42
CA ILE A 165 9.38 -2.86 -11.74
C ILE A 165 9.75 -4.29 -11.35
N LYS A 166 10.95 -4.76 -11.75
CA LYS A 166 11.42 -6.09 -11.36
C LYS A 166 11.57 -6.20 -9.85
N ALA A 167 12.08 -5.16 -9.20
CA ALA A 167 12.28 -5.17 -7.76
C ALA A 167 10.97 -5.33 -6.95
N LEU A 168 9.83 -4.86 -7.47
CA LEU A 168 8.50 -5.06 -6.86
C LEU A 168 7.93 -6.48 -7.06
N TYR A 169 8.35 -7.16 -8.12
CA TYR A 169 7.93 -8.53 -8.43
C TYR A 169 8.89 -9.61 -7.90
N ASP A 170 10.13 -9.24 -7.65
CA ASP A 170 11.17 -10.06 -7.03
C ASP A 170 10.90 -10.26 -5.52
N ILE A 171 11.72 -11.09 -4.87
CA ILE A 171 11.56 -11.54 -3.48
C ILE A 171 11.29 -10.36 -2.51
N PRO A 172 10.23 -10.42 -1.68
CA PRO A 172 9.72 -9.31 -0.85
C PRO A 172 10.70 -8.63 0.12
N GLN A 173 11.87 -9.22 0.36
CA GLN A 173 12.75 -8.82 1.45
C GLN A 173 13.65 -7.63 1.10
N THR A 174 13.72 -7.21 -0.17
CA THR A 174 14.67 -6.17 -0.60
C THR A 174 14.08 -4.77 -0.72
N VAL A 175 12.76 -4.64 -0.86
CA VAL A 175 12.10 -3.34 -1.07
C VAL A 175 10.91 -3.20 -0.14
N VAL A 176 10.81 -2.07 0.54
CA VAL A 176 9.58 -1.69 1.24
C VAL A 176 8.78 -0.80 0.30
N SER A 177 7.51 -1.14 0.04
CA SER A 177 6.64 -0.32 -0.80
C SER A 177 5.42 0.17 -0.04
N ARG A 178 4.94 1.36 -0.42
CA ARG A 178 3.72 1.97 0.10
C ARG A 178 2.82 2.32 -1.07
N LEU A 179 1.65 1.72 -1.07
CA LEU A 179 0.62 1.92 -2.08
C LEU A 179 -0.35 2.98 -1.58
N VAL A 180 -0.47 4.07 -2.32
CA VAL A 180 -1.26 5.25 -1.92
C VAL A 180 -2.16 5.67 -3.07
N VAL A 181 -3.39 6.04 -2.74
CA VAL A 181 -4.31 6.70 -3.66
C VAL A 181 -4.59 8.09 -3.12
N LYS A 182 -4.31 9.10 -3.93
CA LYS A 182 -4.69 10.48 -3.65
C LYS A 182 -6.21 10.60 -3.82
N GLN A 183 -6.84 11.34 -2.93
CA GLN A 183 -8.26 11.64 -3.03
C GLN A 183 -8.47 13.02 -3.68
N ASP A 184 -9.60 13.20 -4.35
CA ASP A 184 -9.93 14.44 -5.08
C ASP A 184 -10.06 15.65 -4.16
N THR A 185 -10.53 15.44 -2.93
CA THR A 185 -10.77 16.53 -1.99
C THR A 185 -9.48 16.85 -1.21
N PRO A 186 -8.99 18.11 -1.22
CA PRO A 186 -7.69 18.47 -0.63
C PRO A 186 -7.56 18.21 0.88
N GLN A 187 -8.70 18.07 1.57
CA GLN A 187 -8.77 17.87 3.02
C GLN A 187 -8.91 16.39 3.40
N SER A 188 -9.11 15.51 2.42
CA SER A 188 -9.31 14.10 2.68
C SER A 188 -7.97 13.37 2.77
N LEU A 189 -7.96 12.32 3.60
CA LEU A 189 -6.74 11.58 3.90
C LEU A 189 -6.40 10.64 2.74
N PRO A 190 -5.12 10.47 2.40
CA PRO A 190 -4.72 9.52 1.37
C PRO A 190 -5.18 8.09 1.75
N ILE A 191 -5.66 7.35 0.75
CA ILE A 191 -6.03 5.94 0.95
C ILE A 191 -4.77 5.10 0.86
N CYS A 192 -4.49 4.33 1.92
CA CYS A 192 -3.38 3.39 1.96
C CYS A 192 -3.84 1.97 1.65
N VAL A 193 -3.07 1.27 0.83
CA VAL A 193 -3.31 -0.14 0.48
C VAL A 193 -2.12 -1.00 0.90
N ASP A 194 -2.41 -2.19 1.41
CA ASP A 194 -1.44 -3.21 1.80
C ASP A 194 -1.90 -4.57 1.25
N LEU A 195 -1.29 -5.01 0.15
CA LEU A 195 -1.64 -6.28 -0.48
C LEU A 195 -1.16 -7.49 0.33
N ASP A 196 -0.05 -7.36 1.05
CA ASP A 196 0.53 -8.44 1.87
C ASP A 196 -0.38 -8.78 3.06
N ARG A 197 -1.18 -7.82 3.51
CA ARG A 197 -2.17 -8.00 4.59
C ARG A 197 -3.61 -7.97 4.10
N TRP A 198 -3.81 -7.80 2.79
CA TRP A 198 -5.10 -7.57 2.16
C TRP A 198 -5.93 -6.50 2.88
N PHE A 199 -5.36 -5.31 3.03
CA PHE A 199 -5.96 -4.20 3.77
C PHE A 199 -6.04 -2.93 2.91
N CYS A 200 -7.10 -2.16 3.10
CA CYS A 200 -7.24 -0.83 2.55
C CYS A 200 -7.90 0.11 3.57
N SER A 201 -7.42 1.35 3.67
CA SER A 201 -7.99 2.33 4.61
C SER A 201 -9.28 2.99 4.14
N CYS A 202 -9.79 2.68 2.93
CA CYS A 202 -11.01 3.30 2.41
C CYS A 202 -12.27 2.81 3.15
N ASP A 203 -13.29 3.66 3.18
CA ASP A 203 -14.56 3.37 3.86
C ASP A 203 -15.28 2.12 3.31
N GLU A 204 -15.23 1.88 2.00
CA GLU A 204 -15.87 0.72 1.38
C GLU A 204 -15.30 -0.61 1.91
N TYR A 205 -13.96 -0.71 2.01
CA TYR A 205 -13.31 -1.89 2.59
C TYR A 205 -13.69 -2.05 4.07
N ASN A 206 -13.65 -0.96 4.84
CA ASN A 206 -13.97 -1.01 6.26
C ASN A 206 -15.43 -1.42 6.52
N ALA A 207 -16.37 -0.93 5.70
CA ALA A 207 -17.79 -1.30 5.78
C ALA A 207 -17.99 -2.79 5.47
N GLN A 208 -17.42 -3.29 4.36
CA GLN A 208 -17.50 -4.71 4.00
C GLN A 208 -16.82 -5.61 5.03
N PHE A 209 -15.66 -5.20 5.56
CA PHE A 209 -14.96 -5.96 6.59
C PHE A 209 -15.78 -6.06 7.88
N LEU A 210 -16.38 -4.94 8.30
CA LEU A 210 -17.26 -4.90 9.47
C LEU A 210 -18.48 -5.81 9.27
N GLU A 211 -19.19 -5.67 8.15
CA GLU A 211 -20.41 -6.43 7.87
C GLU A 211 -20.12 -7.94 7.69
N ASN A 212 -19.21 -8.28 6.77
CA ASN A 212 -19.04 -9.66 6.31
C ASN A 212 -18.14 -10.52 7.20
N ILE A 213 -17.21 -9.89 7.92
CA ILE A 213 -16.21 -10.60 8.73
C ILE A 213 -16.49 -10.44 10.22
N LEU A 214 -16.82 -9.23 10.69
CA LEU A 214 -17.04 -8.99 12.12
C LEU A 214 -18.49 -9.27 12.55
N GLN A 215 -19.49 -8.76 11.82
CA GLN A 215 -20.90 -8.77 12.25
C GLN A 215 -21.66 -10.02 11.84
N ASN A 216 -21.35 -10.64 10.70
CA ASN A 216 -21.99 -11.89 10.27
C ASN A 216 -21.60 -13.11 11.15
N ALA A 217 -21.05 -12.92 12.35
CA ALA A 217 -20.83 -14.03 13.28
C ALA A 217 -22.21 -14.52 13.74
N ASP A 218 -22.59 -15.71 13.30
CA ASP A 218 -23.89 -16.31 13.60
C ASP A 218 -24.15 -16.24 15.12
N PRO A 219 -25.18 -15.49 15.57
CA PRO A 219 -25.44 -15.29 16.99
C PRO A 219 -25.80 -16.60 17.70
N ASP A 220 -26.23 -17.63 16.96
CA ASP A 220 -26.59 -18.95 17.48
C ASP A 220 -25.43 -19.96 17.43
N ALA A 221 -24.27 -19.61 16.84
CA ALA A 221 -23.09 -20.46 16.86
C ALA A 221 -22.44 -20.44 18.24
N GLN A 222 -22.62 -21.52 19.00
CA GLN A 222 -22.04 -21.74 20.34
C GLN A 222 -20.49 -21.68 20.37
N GLU A 223 -19.83 -21.63 19.22
CA GLU A 223 -18.38 -21.47 19.10
C GLU A 223 -18.04 -20.20 18.30
N HIS A 224 -17.36 -19.25 18.95
CA HIS A 224 -16.79 -18.10 18.27
C HIS A 224 -15.70 -18.56 17.29
N ILE A 225 -16.03 -18.58 15.99
CA ILE A 225 -15.04 -18.84 14.93
C ILE A 225 -14.01 -17.70 14.96
N PRO A 226 -12.71 -18.00 15.11
CA PRO A 226 -11.67 -16.97 15.10
C PRO A 226 -11.68 -16.18 13.78
N LEU A 227 -11.43 -14.87 13.85
CA LEU A 227 -11.34 -13.99 12.67
C LEU A 227 -10.44 -14.56 11.57
N TYR A 228 -9.32 -15.14 11.98
CA TYR A 228 -8.38 -15.81 11.09
C TYR A 228 -9.04 -16.88 10.22
N SER A 229 -9.74 -17.83 10.84
CA SER A 229 -10.39 -18.96 10.15
C SER A 229 -11.52 -18.50 9.22
N ARG A 230 -12.09 -17.32 9.50
CA ARG A 230 -13.15 -16.73 8.71
C ARG A 230 -12.62 -15.98 7.48
N ALA A 231 -11.61 -15.14 7.67
CA ALA A 231 -11.06 -14.29 6.62
C ALA A 231 -10.03 -15.02 5.74
N ILE A 232 -9.36 -16.05 6.27
CA ILE A 232 -8.25 -16.73 5.59
C ILE A 232 -8.66 -18.14 5.15
N GLN A 233 -8.25 -18.49 3.93
CA GLN A 233 -8.23 -19.86 3.44
C GLN A 233 -6.79 -20.37 3.46
N GLU A 234 -6.55 -21.45 4.21
CA GLU A 234 -5.28 -22.17 4.20
C GLU A 234 -5.38 -23.39 3.29
N LEU A 235 -4.43 -23.52 2.36
CA LEU A 235 -4.29 -24.68 1.49
C LEU A 235 -3.04 -25.44 1.89
N ASN A 236 -3.22 -26.72 2.20
CA ASN A 236 -2.11 -27.61 2.50
C ASN A 236 -1.57 -28.21 1.19
N PRO A 237 -0.29 -27.97 0.85
CA PRO A 237 0.32 -28.52 -0.36
C PRO A 237 0.38 -30.05 -0.38
N THR A 238 0.20 -30.73 0.77
CA THR A 238 0.14 -32.20 0.80
C THR A 238 -1.19 -32.76 0.33
N THR A 239 -2.28 -31.97 0.41
CA THR A 239 -3.64 -32.41 0.05
C THR A 239 -4.17 -31.72 -1.20
N THR A 240 -3.62 -30.56 -1.54
CA THR A 240 -4.04 -29.73 -2.67
C THR A 240 -2.83 -29.36 -3.51
N PRO A 241 -2.88 -29.44 -4.85
CA PRO A 241 -1.78 -28.99 -5.68
C PRO A 241 -1.46 -27.51 -5.41
N LEU A 242 -0.17 -27.17 -5.47
CA LEU A 242 0.30 -25.81 -5.28
C LEU A 242 -0.32 -24.89 -6.33
N ARG A 243 -0.98 -23.82 -5.88
CA ARG A 243 -1.57 -22.82 -6.78
C ARG A 243 -0.50 -21.83 -7.24
N SER A 244 -0.53 -21.50 -8.52
CA SER A 244 0.26 -20.42 -9.14
C SER A 244 -0.25 -19.03 -8.79
N ASP A 245 -1.54 -18.94 -8.46
CA ASP A 245 -2.23 -17.69 -8.17
C ASP A 245 -1.54 -16.89 -7.04
N ARG A 246 -1.42 -15.58 -7.26
CA ARG A 246 -0.87 -14.61 -6.32
C ARG A 246 -1.92 -13.60 -5.87
N PHE A 247 -3.09 -13.58 -6.52
CA PHE A 247 -4.18 -12.71 -6.16
C PHE A 247 -4.65 -13.03 -4.75
N ALA A 248 -4.77 -12.00 -3.90
CA ALA A 248 -5.14 -12.13 -2.49
C ALA A 248 -4.25 -13.10 -1.67
N ARG A 249 -3.06 -13.47 -2.17
CA ARG A 249 -2.14 -14.36 -1.47
C ARG A 249 -1.40 -13.61 -0.38
N LEU A 250 -1.42 -14.15 0.83
CA LEU A 250 -0.74 -13.57 1.99
C LEU A 250 0.67 -14.16 2.17
N PRO A 251 1.67 -13.38 2.59
CA PRO A 251 3.00 -13.90 2.89
C PRO A 251 2.98 -14.95 4.00
N THR A 252 3.75 -16.02 3.82
CA THR A 252 3.90 -17.09 4.80
C THR A 252 5.35 -17.22 5.24
N LEU A 253 5.60 -17.17 6.55
CA LEU A 253 6.93 -17.38 7.14
C LEU A 253 7.45 -18.80 6.90
N ASN A 254 6.55 -19.78 6.87
CA ASN A 254 6.87 -21.18 6.67
C ASN A 254 6.14 -21.64 5.41
N ASN A 255 6.86 -22.14 4.41
CA ASN A 255 6.32 -22.68 3.14
C ASN A 255 5.47 -23.97 3.31
N LYS A 256 4.89 -24.17 4.49
CA LYS A 256 4.08 -25.33 4.85
C LYS A 256 2.64 -25.21 4.35
N PHE A 257 2.14 -24.00 4.17
CA PHE A 257 0.77 -23.73 3.72
C PHE A 257 0.79 -22.56 2.74
N GLN A 258 -0.15 -22.54 1.79
CA GLN A 258 -0.47 -21.32 1.05
C GLN A 258 -1.68 -20.65 1.71
N ARG A 259 -1.61 -19.33 1.90
CA ARG A 259 -2.67 -18.55 2.54
C ARG A 259 -3.24 -17.56 1.55
N TYR A 260 -4.56 -17.54 1.46
CA TYR A 260 -5.30 -16.59 0.65
C TYR A 260 -6.33 -15.89 1.54
N PHE A 261 -6.45 -14.59 1.40
CA PHE A 261 -7.57 -13.87 1.94
C PHE A 261 -8.82 -14.20 1.10
N ARG A 262 -9.96 -14.42 1.75
CA ARG A 262 -11.25 -14.62 1.08
C ARG A 262 -11.77 -13.27 0.56
N HIS A 263 -11.25 -12.87 -0.60
CA HIS A 263 -11.49 -11.55 -1.18
C HIS A 263 -12.97 -11.30 -1.49
N GLU A 264 -13.79 -12.34 -1.59
CA GLU A 264 -15.25 -12.25 -1.75
C GLU A 264 -15.94 -11.62 -0.53
N LEU A 265 -15.29 -11.66 0.65
CA LEU A 265 -15.83 -11.07 1.88
C LEU A 265 -15.52 -9.57 2.01
N ALA A 266 -14.36 -9.13 1.54
CA ALA A 266 -13.95 -7.73 1.61
C ALA A 266 -12.95 -7.39 0.50
N MET A 267 -13.38 -6.59 -0.46
CA MET A 267 -12.56 -6.09 -1.57
C MET A 267 -13.15 -4.78 -2.10
N CYS A 268 -12.30 -3.76 -2.11
CA CYS A 268 -12.62 -2.45 -2.67
C CYS A 268 -11.91 -2.23 -4.02
N PRO A 269 -12.28 -1.18 -4.80
CA PRO A 269 -11.62 -0.85 -6.06
C PRO A 269 -10.11 -0.63 -5.93
N HIS A 270 -9.63 -0.07 -4.81
CA HIS A 270 -8.21 0.18 -4.59
C HIS A 270 -7.39 -1.11 -4.45
N LEU A 271 -7.91 -2.09 -3.69
CA LEU A 271 -7.29 -3.41 -3.57
C LEU A 271 -7.23 -4.10 -4.92
N LEU A 272 -8.34 -4.11 -5.66
CA LEU A 272 -8.39 -4.71 -6.98
C LEU A 272 -7.42 -4.04 -7.96
N ALA A 273 -7.37 -2.70 -8.00
CA ALA A 273 -6.47 -1.95 -8.87
C ALA A 273 -5.00 -2.26 -8.57
N PHE A 274 -4.57 -2.23 -7.30
CA PHE A 274 -3.19 -2.59 -6.96
C PHE A 274 -2.89 -4.07 -7.14
N ALA A 275 -3.86 -4.97 -6.90
CA ALA A 275 -3.69 -6.39 -7.17
C ALA A 275 -3.51 -6.65 -8.67
N ILE A 276 -4.27 -5.97 -9.55
CA ILE A 276 -4.04 -5.98 -11.00
C ILE A 276 -2.60 -5.56 -11.32
N LEU A 277 -2.08 -4.52 -10.68
CA LEU A 277 -0.74 -4.00 -10.95
C LEU A 277 0.40 -4.87 -10.42
N LEU A 278 0.25 -5.52 -9.26
CA LEU A 278 1.38 -6.12 -8.52
C LEU A 278 1.28 -7.63 -8.33
N GLN A 279 0.09 -8.22 -8.48
CA GLN A 279 -0.14 -9.66 -8.32
C GLN A 279 -0.38 -10.38 -9.64
N THR A 280 -0.24 -9.72 -10.79
CA THR A 280 -0.51 -10.31 -12.13
C THR A 280 0.78 -10.56 -12.92
N SER A 281 1.30 -9.55 -13.61
CA SER A 281 2.49 -9.63 -14.45
C SER A 281 3.27 -8.31 -14.44
N PRO A 282 4.62 -8.35 -14.50
CA PRO A 282 5.44 -7.13 -14.60
C PRO A 282 5.08 -6.26 -15.81
N ARG A 283 4.56 -6.89 -16.88
CA ARG A 283 4.08 -6.21 -18.09
C ARG A 283 2.89 -5.31 -17.78
N THR A 284 1.96 -5.77 -16.95
CA THR A 284 0.80 -4.97 -16.50
C THR A 284 1.27 -3.72 -15.76
N LEU A 285 2.20 -3.87 -14.82
CA LEU A 285 2.78 -2.73 -14.11
C LEU A 285 3.49 -1.76 -15.07
N ALA A 286 4.30 -2.29 -16.00
CA ALA A 286 5.03 -1.47 -16.97
C ALA A 286 4.08 -0.69 -17.89
N TYR A 287 2.96 -1.29 -18.31
CA TYR A 287 1.97 -0.59 -19.10
C TYR A 287 1.44 0.66 -18.38
N PHE A 288 0.94 0.50 -17.15
CA PHE A 288 0.34 1.62 -16.42
C PHE A 288 1.35 2.65 -15.92
N THR A 289 2.60 2.26 -15.68
CA THR A 289 3.64 3.17 -15.17
C THR A 289 4.50 3.82 -16.25
N GLN A 290 4.72 3.15 -17.38
CA GLN A 290 5.65 3.61 -18.43
C GLN A 290 4.95 3.95 -19.76
N ILE A 291 3.92 3.19 -20.16
CA ILE A 291 3.24 3.37 -21.46
C ILE A 291 2.07 4.34 -21.33
N ASN A 292 1.07 3.99 -20.52
CA ASN A 292 -0.07 4.86 -20.23
C ASN A 292 0.31 5.99 -19.26
N ALA A 293 1.31 5.74 -18.41
CA ALA A 293 1.84 6.69 -17.42
C ALA A 293 0.74 7.31 -16.53
N SER A 294 -0.24 6.48 -16.15
CA SER A 294 -1.37 6.84 -15.29
C SER A 294 -1.15 6.43 -13.83
N VAL A 295 -0.14 5.60 -13.54
CA VAL A 295 0.26 5.20 -12.19
C VAL A 295 1.69 5.66 -11.93
N TYR A 296 1.93 6.35 -10.82
CA TYR A 296 3.24 6.90 -10.51
C TYR A 296 4.07 5.96 -9.63
N LEU A 297 5.21 5.54 -10.15
CA LEU A 297 6.21 4.76 -9.42
C LEU A 297 7.35 5.68 -8.97
N ILE A 298 7.46 5.90 -7.66
CA ILE A 298 8.38 6.89 -7.08
C ILE A 298 9.35 6.19 -6.11
N THR A 299 10.65 6.28 -6.39
CA THR A 299 11.68 5.80 -5.46
C THR A 299 12.02 6.89 -4.46
N VAL A 300 11.84 6.61 -3.17
CA VAL A 300 12.18 7.48 -2.06
C VAL A 300 13.53 7.03 -1.49
N GLN A 301 14.48 7.96 -1.46
CA GLN A 301 15.85 7.69 -0.98
C GLN A 301 16.07 8.17 0.45
N ASN A 302 15.31 9.18 0.88
CA ASN A 302 15.42 9.77 2.21
C ASN A 302 14.36 9.18 3.16
N LEU A 303 14.80 8.76 4.35
CA LEU A 303 13.90 8.27 5.40
C LEU A 303 12.89 9.34 5.85
N ASP A 304 13.28 10.62 5.91
CA ASP A 304 12.39 11.71 6.33
C ASP A 304 11.25 11.90 5.33
N GLU A 305 11.55 11.84 4.02
CA GLU A 305 10.54 11.85 2.97
C GLU A 305 9.62 10.64 3.07
N TRP A 306 10.17 9.46 3.38
CA TRP A 306 9.39 8.25 3.58
C TRP A 306 8.44 8.36 4.79
N LEU A 307 8.91 8.93 5.90
CA LEU A 307 8.09 9.15 7.10
C LEU A 307 7.01 10.20 6.86
N ASN A 308 7.30 11.26 6.11
CA ASN A 308 6.33 12.31 5.76
C ASN A 308 5.11 11.76 5.02
N LEU A 309 5.27 10.69 4.22
CA LEU A 309 4.14 10.02 3.55
C LEU A 309 3.11 9.43 4.53
N HIS A 310 3.49 9.22 5.80
CA HIS A 310 2.65 8.58 6.81
C HIS A 310 2.01 9.58 7.78
N LEU A 311 2.45 10.85 7.80
CA LEU A 311 2.00 11.85 8.77
C LEU A 311 0.51 12.19 8.66
N ASN A 312 -0.08 12.04 7.47
CA ASN A 312 -1.49 12.34 7.22
C ASN A 312 -2.36 11.07 7.06
N VAL A 313 -1.89 9.90 7.49
CA VAL A 313 -2.64 8.64 7.33
C VAL A 313 -3.49 8.32 8.56
N VAL A 314 -3.10 8.78 9.75
CA VAL A 314 -3.82 8.54 11.01
C VAL A 314 -3.98 9.86 11.73
N HIS A 315 -5.22 10.32 11.89
CA HIS A 315 -5.60 11.47 12.71
C HIS A 315 -6.72 11.09 13.66
#